data_AF-A0A7C6P4N7-F1
#
_entry.id   AF-A0A7C6P4N7-F1
#
_cell.length_a   1.000
_cell.length_b   1.000
_cell.length_c   1.000
_cell.angle_alpha   90.00
_cell.angle_beta   90.00
_cell.angle_gamma   90.00
#
_symmetry.space_group_name_H-M   'P 1'
#
loop_
_entity.id
_entity.type
_entity.pdbx_description
1 polymer ?
#
loop_
_entity_poly.entity_id
_entity_poly.type
_entity_poly.pdbx_seq_one_letter_code
_entity_poly.pdbx_strand_id
1 'polypeptide(L)'
;MYKVYCRLYQKGLKIAAYFLKWREPELIQGKNSILQLSGYLKKQHISRVLLVTDHQILSIGLMDSMLRDFKEKKIHAVIYDKTVPNPTIENIEEGLCLYHREKCEAIVAFGGGSPMDPMVRQVRRKKRKASSGISGQ
;
A
#
# COMPACT_ATOMS: atom_id res chain seq x y z
N MET A 1 1.19 -22.42 39.36
CA MET A 1 2.52 -22.33 38.69
C MET A 1 2.44 -21.87 37.23
N TYR A 2 1.65 -22.52 36.35
CA TYR A 2 1.57 -22.18 34.91
C TYR A 2 1.21 -20.71 34.58
N LYS A 3 0.26 -20.11 35.31
CA LYS A 3 -0.14 -18.70 35.11
C LYS A 3 0.98 -17.68 35.35
N VAL A 4 1.89 -17.95 36.29
CA VAL A 4 3.00 -17.03 36.61
C VAL A 4 4.06 -17.09 35.52
N TYR A 5 4.35 -18.30 35.02
CA TYR A 5 5.23 -18.52 33.87
C TYR A 5 4.72 -17.79 32.62
N CYS A 6 3.43 -17.96 32.27
CA CYS A 6 2.83 -17.25 31.13
C CYS A 6 2.90 -15.72 31.28
N ARG A 7 2.69 -15.18 32.49
CA ARG A 7 2.76 -13.73 32.75
C ARG A 7 4.19 -13.18 32.62
N LEU A 8 5.19 -13.91 33.08
CA LEU A 8 6.60 -13.54 32.93
C LEU A 8 7.01 -13.58 31.45
N TYR A 9 6.63 -14.62 30.73
CA TYR A 9 6.89 -14.77 29.31
C TYR A 9 6.23 -13.65 28.48
N GLN A 10 4.96 -13.32 28.75
CA GLN A 10 4.26 -12.20 28.12
C GLN A 10 4.92 -10.85 28.40
N LYS A 11 5.41 -10.61 29.63
CA LYS A 11 6.16 -9.38 29.95
C LYS A 11 7.48 -9.30 29.20
N GLY A 12 8.21 -10.41 29.10
CA GLY A 12 9.45 -10.50 28.32
C GLY A 12 9.21 -10.19 26.84
N LEU A 13 8.19 -10.82 26.23
CA LEU A 13 7.78 -10.53 24.85
C LEU A 13 7.34 -9.09 24.65
N LYS A 14 6.64 -8.48 25.62
CA LYS A 14 6.20 -7.08 25.52
C LYS A 14 7.38 -6.09 25.54
N ILE A 15 8.38 -6.35 26.38
CA ILE A 15 9.61 -5.55 26.42
C ILE A 15 10.42 -5.75 25.14
N ALA A 16 10.54 -7.00 24.67
CA ALA A 16 11.17 -7.30 23.39
C ALA A 16 10.43 -6.65 22.20
N ALA A 17 9.10 -6.59 22.24
CA ALA A 17 8.29 -5.92 21.23
C ALA A 17 8.51 -4.40 21.22
N TYR A 18 8.80 -3.79 22.37
CA TYR A 18 9.18 -2.36 22.43
C TYR A 18 10.56 -2.11 21.81
N PHE A 19 11.46 -3.10 21.90
CA PHE A 19 12.77 -3.04 21.26
C PHE A 19 12.71 -3.25 19.73
N LEU A 20 11.66 -3.91 19.24
CA LEU A 20 11.39 -3.97 17.80
C LEU A 20 10.97 -2.57 17.32
N LYS A 21 11.82 -1.92 16.53
CA LYS A 21 11.48 -0.68 15.82
C LYS A 21 10.28 -0.90 14.91
N TRP A 22 9.08 -0.58 15.40
CA TRP A 22 7.88 -0.59 14.59
C TRP A 22 7.99 0.54 13.56
N ARG A 23 7.67 0.25 12.30
CA ARG A 23 7.57 1.31 11.28
C ARG A 23 6.27 2.06 11.53
N GLU A 24 6.38 3.26 12.08
CA GLU A 24 5.26 4.19 12.16
C GLU A 24 4.95 4.71 10.75
N PRO A 25 3.68 4.69 10.31
CA PRO A 25 3.30 5.29 9.04
C PRO A 25 3.43 6.81 9.15
N GLU A 26 4.10 7.44 8.18
CA GLU A 26 4.08 8.89 8.07
C GLU A 26 2.67 9.35 7.67
N LEU A 27 2.08 10.17 8.54
CA LEU A 27 0.72 10.65 8.40
C LEU A 27 0.73 12.04 7.76
N ILE A 28 0.17 12.15 6.55
CA ILE A 28 -0.01 13.42 5.86
C ILE A 28 -1.49 13.84 6.01
N GLN A 29 -1.76 14.90 6.77
CA GLN A 29 -3.11 15.40 7.03
C GLN A 29 -3.21 16.91 6.77
N GLY A 30 -4.39 17.36 6.33
CA GLY A 30 -4.68 18.77 6.09
C GLY A 30 -5.39 19.02 4.75
N LYS A 31 -5.77 20.28 4.52
CA LYS A 31 -6.33 20.72 3.23
C LYS A 31 -5.26 20.58 2.15
N ASN A 32 -5.62 20.01 1.00
CA ASN A 32 -4.71 19.73 -0.12
C ASN A 32 -3.59 18.71 0.18
N SER A 33 -3.74 17.87 1.20
CA SER A 33 -2.80 16.78 1.52
C SER A 33 -2.52 15.87 0.31
N ILE A 34 -3.50 15.71 -0.58
CA ILE A 34 -3.36 14.91 -1.81
C ILE A 34 -2.26 15.43 -2.75
N LEU A 35 -2.00 16.75 -2.77
CA LEU A 35 -0.93 17.37 -3.56
C LEU A 35 0.45 17.20 -2.91
N GLN A 36 0.49 16.91 -1.60
CA GLN A 36 1.74 16.62 -0.90
C GLN A 36 2.24 15.20 -1.21
N LEU A 37 1.34 14.29 -1.58
CA LEU A 37 1.67 12.90 -1.93
C LEU A 37 2.67 12.82 -3.08
N SER A 38 2.47 13.59 -4.15
CA SER A 38 3.36 13.62 -5.30
C SER A 38 4.75 14.18 -4.95
N GLY A 39 4.80 15.19 -4.06
CA GLY A 39 6.05 15.73 -3.53
C GLY A 39 6.80 14.70 -2.70
N TYR A 40 6.06 13.91 -1.92
CA TYR A 40 6.60 12.79 -1.17
C TYR A 40 7.16 11.68 -2.07
N LEU A 41 6.41 11.26 -3.09
CA LEU A 41 6.86 10.27 -4.07
C LEU A 41 8.15 10.71 -4.77
N LYS A 42 8.25 12.00 -5.13
CA LYS A 42 9.46 12.57 -5.72
C LYS A 42 10.66 12.55 -4.77
N LYS A 43 10.46 12.85 -3.48
CA LYS A 43 11.51 12.73 -2.45
C LYS A 43 12.02 11.29 -2.28
N GLN A 44 11.14 10.32 -2.49
CA GLN A 44 11.48 8.89 -2.46
C GLN A 44 12.04 8.37 -3.79
N HIS A 45 12.28 9.25 -4.77
CA HIS A 45 12.73 8.91 -6.14
C HIS A 45 11.80 7.95 -6.90
N ILE A 46 10.52 7.94 -6.56
CA ILE A 46 9.51 7.08 -7.16
C ILE A 46 8.92 7.77 -8.38
N SER A 47 9.07 7.14 -9.54
CA SER A 47 8.62 7.69 -10.83
C SER A 47 7.39 6.95 -11.38
N ARG A 48 7.12 5.73 -10.92
CA ARG A 48 6.00 4.90 -11.39
C ARG A 48 5.16 4.37 -10.25
N VAL A 49 3.86 4.57 -10.33
CA VAL A 49 2.91 4.25 -9.26
C VAL A 49 1.71 3.50 -9.82
N LEU A 50 1.33 2.41 -9.15
CA LEU A 50 0.05 1.76 -9.39
C LEU A 50 -1.00 2.40 -8.49
N LEU A 51 -2.02 2.98 -9.10
CA LEU A 51 -3.14 3.63 -8.45
C LEU A 51 -4.34 2.68 -8.42
N VAL A 52 -4.72 2.22 -7.24
CA VAL A 52 -5.81 1.27 -7.02
C VAL A 52 -7.01 2.03 -6.49
N THR A 53 -8.15 1.95 -7.17
CA THR A 53 -9.36 2.71 -6.82
C THR A 53 -10.60 1.97 -7.30
N ASP A 54 -11.77 2.35 -6.78
CA ASP A 54 -13.06 1.81 -7.24
C ASP A 54 -13.60 2.66 -8.40
N HIS A 55 -14.30 2.01 -9.34
CA HIS A 55 -14.93 2.69 -10.50
C HIS A 55 -15.84 3.88 -10.09
N GLN A 56 -16.55 3.76 -8.97
CA GLN A 56 -17.39 4.86 -8.46
C GLN A 56 -16.57 6.12 -8.15
N ILE A 57 -15.39 5.96 -7.55
CA ILE A 57 -14.55 7.09 -7.15
C ILE A 57 -13.93 7.76 -8.38
N LEU A 58 -13.55 6.98 -9.39
CA LEU A 58 -13.13 7.50 -10.68
C LEU A 58 -14.25 8.30 -11.35
N SER A 59 -15.49 7.80 -11.33
CA SER A 59 -16.62 8.47 -11.96
C SER A 59 -16.95 9.84 -11.34
N ILE A 60 -16.58 10.06 -10.07
CA ILE A 60 -16.81 11.34 -9.35
C ILE A 60 -15.69 12.36 -9.66
N GLY A 61 -14.57 11.95 -10.28
CA GLY A 61 -13.49 12.87 -10.67
C GLY A 61 -12.64 13.40 -9.49
N LEU A 62 -12.77 12.79 -8.31
CA LEU A 62 -12.03 13.19 -7.10
C LEU A 62 -10.50 13.12 -7.28
N MET A 63 -10.05 12.28 -8.20
CA MET A 63 -8.64 11.97 -8.43
C MET A 63 -7.99 12.87 -9.49
N ASP A 64 -8.77 13.67 -10.23
CA ASP A 64 -8.27 14.46 -11.35
C ASP A 64 -7.21 15.48 -10.92
N SER A 65 -7.40 16.11 -9.76
CA SER A 65 -6.43 17.05 -9.18
C SER A 65 -5.08 16.39 -8.90
N MET A 66 -5.11 15.16 -8.38
CA MET A 66 -3.91 14.37 -8.09
C MET A 66 -3.23 13.87 -9.37
N LEU A 67 -4.00 13.42 -10.36
CA LEU A 67 -3.46 12.96 -11.65
C LEU A 67 -2.78 14.09 -12.42
N ARG A 68 -3.35 15.31 -12.38
CA ARG A 68 -2.71 16.51 -12.95
C ARG A 68 -1.37 16.80 -12.29
N ASP A 69 -1.32 16.77 -10.97
CA ASP A 69 -0.11 17.02 -10.19
C ASP A 69 0.96 15.92 -10.41
N PHE A 70 0.54 14.67 -10.58
CA PHE A 70 1.44 13.59 -11.01
C PHE A 70 2.03 13.85 -12.39
N LYS A 71 1.22 14.30 -13.35
CA LYS A 71 1.68 14.65 -14.69
C LYS A 71 2.68 15.82 -14.67
N GLU A 72 2.40 16.87 -13.90
CA GLU A 72 3.30 18.02 -13.72
C GLU A 72 4.65 17.60 -13.12
N LYS A 73 4.64 16.67 -12.16
CA LYS A 73 5.84 16.17 -11.49
C LYS A 73 6.53 15.02 -12.22
N LYS A 74 6.07 14.66 -13.43
CA LYS A 74 6.58 13.56 -14.27
C LYS A 74 6.50 12.19 -13.58
N ILE A 75 5.45 11.97 -12.80
CA ILE A 75 5.14 10.69 -12.16
C ILE A 75 4.14 9.95 -13.04
N HIS A 76 4.48 8.75 -13.49
CA HIS A 76 3.59 7.89 -14.24
C HIS A 76 2.67 7.14 -13.28
N ALA A 77 1.37 7.37 -13.38
CA ALA A 77 0.36 6.64 -12.63
C ALA A 77 -0.42 5.70 -13.55
N VAL A 78 -0.45 4.43 -13.18
CA VAL A 78 -1.21 3.37 -13.84
C VAL A 78 -2.45 3.12 -13.01
N ILE A 79 -3.64 3.27 -13.59
CA ILE A 79 -4.90 3.14 -12.87
C ILE A 79 -5.40 1.70 -12.94
N TYR A 80 -5.79 1.16 -11.80
CA TYR A 80 -6.49 -0.11 -11.65
C TYR A 80 -7.80 0.15 -10.92
N ASP A 81 -8.91 0.01 -11.66
CA ASP A 81 -10.26 0.39 -11.27
C ASP A 81 -11.19 -0.79 -10.95
N LYS A 82 -10.68 -2.02 -11.13
CA LYS A 82 -11.42 -3.26 -10.94
C LYS A 82 -11.41 -3.77 -9.50
N THR A 83 -11.33 -2.88 -8.50
CA THR A 83 -11.49 -3.32 -7.11
C THR A 83 -12.95 -3.56 -6.79
N VAL A 84 -13.22 -4.70 -6.17
CA VAL A 84 -14.55 -5.13 -5.75
C VAL A 84 -14.55 -5.15 -4.21
N PRO A 85 -15.67 -4.80 -3.53
CA PRO A 85 -15.78 -4.76 -2.06
C PRO A 85 -15.38 -6.04 -1.31
N ASN A 86 -15.10 -7.15 -2.00
CA ASN A 86 -14.36 -8.30 -1.49
C ASN A 86 -13.39 -8.77 -2.60
N PRO A 87 -12.11 -8.35 -2.58
CA PRO A 87 -11.19 -8.68 -3.65
C PRO A 87 -10.92 -10.19 -3.64
N THR A 88 -11.17 -10.87 -4.76
CA THR A 88 -10.77 -12.27 -4.93
C THR A 88 -9.26 -12.35 -5.20
N ILE A 89 -8.71 -13.56 -5.15
CA ILE A 89 -7.29 -13.81 -5.45
C ILE A 89 -6.95 -13.32 -6.87
N GLU A 90 -7.88 -13.44 -7.81
CA GLU A 90 -7.75 -13.03 -9.20
C GLU A 90 -7.55 -11.51 -9.33
N ASN A 91 -8.36 -10.67 -8.65
CA ASN A 91 -8.16 -9.21 -8.66
C ASN A 91 -6.79 -8.81 -8.14
N ILE A 92 -6.27 -9.53 -7.13
CA ILE A 92 -4.95 -9.27 -6.55
C ILE A 92 -3.85 -9.67 -7.54
N GLU A 93 -4.04 -10.76 -8.29
CA GLU A 93 -3.12 -11.22 -9.31
C GLU A 93 -3.10 -10.34 -10.54
N GLU A 94 -4.26 -9.87 -11.01
CA GLU A 94 -4.35 -8.86 -12.07
C GLU A 94 -3.61 -7.58 -11.68
N GLY A 95 -3.87 -7.05 -10.49
CA GLY A 95 -3.19 -5.84 -9.99
C GLY A 95 -1.68 -6.05 -9.84
N LEU A 96 -1.23 -7.22 -9.40
CA LEU A 96 0.18 -7.56 -9.29
C LEU A 96 0.86 -7.75 -10.65
N CYS A 97 0.17 -8.37 -11.61
CA CYS A 97 0.64 -8.51 -12.99
C CYS A 97 0.82 -7.13 -13.62
N LEU A 98 -0.17 -6.24 -13.46
CA LEU A 98 -0.10 -4.86 -13.95
C LEU A 98 1.04 -4.07 -13.27
N TYR A 99 1.21 -4.22 -11.96
CA TYR A 99 2.32 -3.64 -11.20
C TYR A 99 3.69 -4.03 -11.78
N HIS A 100 3.89 -5.32 -12.06
CA HIS A 100 5.15 -5.83 -12.62
C HIS A 100 5.34 -5.44 -14.09
N ARG A 101 4.29 -5.51 -14.91
CA ARG A 101 4.31 -5.16 -16.33
C ARG A 101 4.74 -3.71 -16.54
N GLU A 102 4.16 -2.80 -15.78
CA GLU A 102 4.44 -1.36 -15.88
C GLU A 102 5.67 -0.91 -15.08
N LYS A 103 6.31 -1.85 -14.35
CA LYS A 103 7.46 -1.62 -13.46
C LYS A 103 7.15 -0.53 -12.43
N CYS A 104 5.97 -0.60 -11.82
CA CYS A 104 5.59 0.31 -10.76
C CYS A 104 6.49 0.11 -9.53
N GLU A 105 6.76 1.19 -8.81
CA GLU A 105 7.65 1.19 -7.65
C GLU A 105 6.84 1.37 -6.36
N ALA A 106 5.77 2.15 -6.43
CA ALA A 106 4.79 2.33 -5.35
C ALA A 106 3.38 1.89 -5.75
N ILE A 107 2.55 1.71 -4.73
CA ILE A 107 1.12 1.47 -4.85
C ILE A 107 0.44 2.54 -4.02
N VAL A 108 -0.49 3.27 -4.64
CA VAL A 108 -1.37 4.24 -3.98
C VAL A 108 -2.77 3.66 -4.06
N ALA A 109 -3.39 3.42 -2.92
CA ALA A 109 -4.79 3.02 -2.86
C ALA A 109 -5.63 4.25 -2.53
N PHE A 110 -6.67 4.53 -3.32
CA PHE A 110 -7.50 5.72 -3.19
C PHE A 110 -8.98 5.35 -3.01
N GLY A 111 -9.49 5.49 -1.78
CA GLY A 111 -10.88 5.22 -1.41
C GLY A 111 -11.03 4.64 0.01
N GLY A 112 -12.11 3.88 0.25
CA GLY A 112 -12.47 3.39 1.57
C GLY A 112 -11.60 2.21 2.05
N GLY A 113 -11.31 2.15 3.36
CA GLY A 113 -10.42 1.13 3.94
C GLY A 113 -10.90 -0.33 3.85
N SER A 114 -12.19 -0.56 3.55
CA SER A 114 -12.79 -1.90 3.58
C SER A 114 -12.33 -2.83 2.42
N PRO A 115 -12.20 -2.37 1.17
CA PRO A 115 -11.56 -3.14 0.09
C PRO A 115 -10.04 -2.91 -0.06
N MET A 116 -9.49 -1.81 0.48
CA MET A 116 -8.09 -1.42 0.23
C MET A 116 -7.06 -2.09 1.13
N ASP A 117 -7.39 -2.31 2.41
CA ASP A 117 -6.46 -2.95 3.34
C ASP A 117 -6.10 -4.38 2.91
N PRO A 118 -7.05 -5.24 2.48
CA PRO A 118 -6.71 -6.56 1.96
C PRO A 118 -5.81 -6.51 0.72
N MET A 119 -6.13 -5.65 -0.26
CA MET A 119 -5.36 -5.55 -1.51
C MET A 119 -3.93 -5.07 -1.26
N VAL A 120 -3.75 -3.95 -0.56
CA VAL A 120 -2.42 -3.38 -0.27
C VAL A 120 -1.60 -4.34 0.57
N ARG A 121 -2.21 -4.96 1.57
CA ARG A 121 -1.55 -5.94 2.44
C ARG A 121 -1.13 -7.17 1.65
N GLN A 122 -1.96 -7.68 0.75
CA GLN A 122 -1.66 -8.89 -0.03
C GLN A 122 -0.60 -8.63 -1.10
N VAL A 123 -0.67 -7.50 -1.80
CA VAL A 123 0.39 -7.11 -2.74
C VAL A 123 1.71 -6.90 -2.01
N ARG A 124 1.70 -6.27 -0.83
CA ARG A 124 2.90 -6.12 0.01
C ARG A 124 3.44 -7.48 0.47
N ARG A 125 2.59 -8.45 0.81
CA ARG A 125 3.00 -9.83 1.14
C ARG A 125 3.62 -10.53 -0.06
N LYS A 126 3.01 -10.47 -1.24
CA LYS A 126 3.56 -11.08 -2.47
C LYS A 126 4.88 -10.40 -2.89
N LYS A 127 4.99 -9.07 -2.82
CA LYS A 127 6.26 -8.34 -3.06
C LYS A 127 7.36 -8.75 -2.09
N ARG A 128 7.03 -8.91 -0.80
CA ARG A 128 8.00 -9.43 0.19
C ARG A 128 8.46 -10.84 -0.16
N LYS A 129 7.53 -11.75 -0.52
CA LYS A 129 7.87 -13.12 -0.95
C LYS A 129 8.74 -13.13 -2.22
N ALA A 130 8.42 -12.30 -3.21
CA ALA A 130 9.18 -12.17 -4.46
C ALA A 130 10.58 -11.58 -4.24
N SER A 131 10.72 -10.60 -3.35
CA SER A 131 12.00 -9.99 -2.98
C SER A 131 12.85 -10.84 -2.03
N SER A 132 12.25 -11.78 -1.30
CA SER A 132 12.96 -12.65 -0.35
C SER A 132 13.52 -13.92 -0.98
N GLY A 133 13.40 -14.12 -2.30
CA GLY A 133 14.10 -15.20 -3.01
C GLY A 133 13.99 -16.56 -2.32
N ILE A 134 12.78 -16.93 -1.86
CA ILE A 134 12.53 -18.34 -1.53
C ILE A 134 12.31 -19.01 -2.89
N SER A 135 13.45 -19.40 -3.48
CA SER A 135 13.53 -20.52 -4.42
C SER A 135 12.75 -21.69 -3.84
N GLY A 136 11.98 -22.35 -4.70
CA GLY A 136 11.00 -23.36 -4.32
C GLY A 136 11.52 -24.45 -3.40
N GLN A 137 10.61 -24.98 -2.61
CA GLN A 137 9.93 -26.24 -2.93
C GLN A 137 8.45 -26.11 -2.57
#